data_AF-A0A7U9SBG8-F1
#
_entry.id   AF-A0A7U9SBG8-F1
#
_cell.length_a   1.000
_cell.length_b   1.000
_cell.length_c   1.000
_cell.angle_alpha   90.00
_cell.angle_beta   90.00
_cell.angle_gamma   90.00
#
_symmetry.space_group_name_H-M   'P 1'
#
loop_
_entity.id
_entity.type
_entity.pdbx_description
1 polymer ?
#
loop_
_entity_poly.entity_id
_entity_poly.type
_entity_poly.pdbx_seq_one_letter_code
_entity_poly.pdbx_strand_id
1 'polypeptide(L)'
;MDENIATSIAISYIPKACIMFESCNQNLENRDDELQQFNFELSKTNFEILCNFMLISYIDTEYLCTTQMLKSRLSSADFKSLNLHLQLSKVLELRNSLKSENDQLAINKSYKGSKLFDLVTNRKKV
;
A
#
# COMPACT_ATOMS: atom_id res chain seq x y z
N MET A 1 -14.44 16.78 -10.16
CA MET A 1 -13.16 16.88 -9.43
C MET A 1 -12.13 17.31 -10.44
N ASP A 2 -11.44 18.42 -10.19
CA ASP A 2 -10.37 18.89 -11.07
C ASP A 2 -9.25 17.84 -11.09
N GLU A 3 -8.72 17.51 -12.26
CA GLU A 3 -7.71 16.47 -12.46
C GLU A 3 -6.44 16.77 -11.64
N ASN A 4 -6.12 18.05 -11.45
CA ASN A 4 -5.01 18.50 -10.61
C ASN A 4 -5.18 18.13 -9.13
N ILE A 5 -6.43 18.13 -8.64
CA ILE A 5 -6.75 17.75 -7.26
C ILE A 5 -6.61 16.24 -7.10
N ALA A 6 -7.06 15.46 -8.08
CA ALA A 6 -6.92 14.00 -8.07
C ALA A 6 -5.46 13.55 -8.01
N THR A 7 -4.61 14.14 -8.85
CA THR A 7 -3.18 13.85 -8.86
C THR A 7 -2.52 14.26 -7.55
N SER A 8 -2.87 15.43 -6.99
CA SER A 8 -2.33 15.89 -5.71
C SER A 8 -2.69 14.97 -4.54
N ILE A 9 -3.93 14.47 -4.51
CA ILE A 9 -4.38 13.50 -3.50
C ILE A 9 -3.62 12.17 -3.67
N ALA A 10 -3.47 11.69 -4.90
CA ALA A 10 -2.71 10.46 -5.16
C ALA A 10 -1.26 10.57 -4.67
N ILE A 11 -0.59 11.69 -4.96
CA ILE A 11 0.79 11.96 -4.54
C ILE A 11 0.91 11.99 -3.01
N SER A 12 -0.11 12.49 -2.31
CA SER A 12 -0.10 12.53 -0.84
C SER A 12 0.02 11.16 -0.16
N TYR A 13 -0.29 10.07 -0.87
CA TYR A 13 -0.16 8.70 -0.36
C TYR A 13 1.23 8.09 -0.57
N ILE A 14 2.08 8.67 -1.43
CA ILE A 14 3.42 8.16 -1.72
C ILE A 14 4.27 8.04 -0.44
N PRO A 15 4.34 9.05 0.46
CA PRO A 15 5.15 8.95 1.67
C PRO A 15 4.79 7.75 2.55
N LYS A 16 3.48 7.51 2.74
CA LYS A 16 2.98 6.39 3.54
C LYS A 16 3.25 5.06 2.86
N ALA A 17 3.10 4.99 1.53
CA ALA A 17 3.38 3.80 0.74
C ALA A 17 4.88 3.42 0.77
N CYS A 18 5.78 4.41 0.71
CA CYS A 18 7.22 4.18 0.85
C CYS A 18 7.58 3.56 2.20
N ILE A 19 6.96 4.05 3.30
CA ILE A 19 7.19 3.50 4.65
C ILE A 19 6.66 2.07 4.75
N MET A 20 5.51 1.76 4.15
CA MET A 20 4.95 0.40 4.13
C MET A 20 5.80 -0.59 3.34
N PHE A 21 6.56 -0.13 2.35
CA PHE A 21 7.39 -0.98 1.49
C PHE A 21 8.78 -1.26 2.11
N GLU A 22 8.80 -1.90 3.28
CA GLU A 22 10.02 -2.20 4.04
C GLU A 22 11.00 -3.13 3.31
N SER A 23 10.49 -3.99 2.42
CA SER A 23 11.28 -4.99 1.68
C SER A 23 11.87 -4.46 0.37
N CYS A 24 11.86 -3.15 0.13
CA CYS A 24 12.36 -2.58 -1.10
C CYS A 24 13.90 -2.62 -1.16
N ASN A 25 14.45 -3.12 -2.27
CA ASN A 25 15.89 -3.11 -2.51
C ASN A 25 16.42 -1.72 -2.97
N GLN A 26 15.52 -0.78 -3.30
CA GLN A 26 15.88 0.59 -3.71
C GLN A 26 15.60 1.55 -2.56
N ASN A 27 16.45 2.56 -2.39
CA ASN A 27 16.28 3.54 -1.31
C ASN A 27 15.14 4.53 -1.62
N LEU A 28 13.93 4.20 -1.18
CA LEU A 28 12.72 5.02 -1.37
C LEU A 28 12.75 6.35 -0.60
N GLU A 29 13.68 6.54 0.34
CA GLU A 29 13.88 7.82 1.04
C GLU A 29 14.62 8.84 0.17
N ASN A 30 15.31 8.39 -0.88
CA ASN A 30 15.98 9.27 -1.83
C ASN A 30 14.99 9.85 -2.85
N ARG A 31 14.02 10.61 -2.34
CA ARG A 31 12.99 11.31 -3.09
C ARG A 31 13.07 12.80 -2.84
N ASP A 32 12.70 13.57 -3.85
CA ASP A 32 12.55 15.00 -3.78
C ASP A 32 11.06 15.32 -3.66
N ASP A 33 10.63 15.70 -2.46
CA ASP A 33 9.24 16.03 -2.17
C ASP A 33 8.81 17.37 -2.80
N GLU A 34 9.74 18.26 -3.15
CA GLU A 34 9.45 19.53 -3.85
C GLU A 34 9.25 19.29 -5.35
N LEU A 35 10.12 18.49 -5.97
CA LEU A 35 10.03 18.11 -7.38
C LEU A 35 9.10 16.92 -7.65
N GLN A 36 8.55 16.30 -6.59
CA GLN A 36 7.64 15.15 -6.65
C GLN A 36 8.21 13.96 -7.45
N GLN A 37 9.51 13.68 -7.29
CA GLN A 37 10.20 12.64 -8.05
C GLN A 37 11.20 11.87 -7.20
N PHE A 38 11.53 10.65 -7.62
CA PHE A 38 12.65 9.90 -7.06
C PHE A 38 13.93 10.30 -7.77
N ASN A 39 15.05 10.41 -7.04
CA ASN A 39 16.36 10.71 -7.62
C ASN A 39 16.99 9.51 -8.36
N PHE A 40 16.18 8.49 -8.66
CA PHE A 40 16.57 7.25 -9.30
C PHE A 40 15.38 6.65 -10.06
N GLU A 41 15.68 5.77 -11.02
CA GLU A 41 14.64 5.05 -11.76
C GLU A 41 14.12 3.86 -10.94
N LEU A 42 12.82 3.81 -10.70
CA LEU A 42 12.18 2.64 -10.08
C LEU A 42 12.14 1.48 -11.08
N SER A 43 12.51 0.28 -10.60
CA SER A 43 12.22 -0.93 -11.36
C SER A 43 10.71 -1.07 -11.56
N LYS A 44 10.28 -1.52 -12.74
CA LYS A 44 8.86 -1.77 -13.06
C LYS A 44 8.13 -2.58 -11.98
N THR A 45 8.83 -3.54 -11.37
CA THR A 45 8.27 -4.38 -10.30
C THR A 45 8.08 -3.59 -9.00
N ASN A 46 9.07 -2.78 -8.61
CA ASN A 46 8.97 -1.95 -7.41
C ASN A 46 7.94 -0.84 -7.59
N PHE A 47 7.80 -0.32 -8.81
CA PHE A 47 6.76 0.63 -9.17
C PHE A 47 5.36 0.05 -8.95
N GLU A 48 5.11 -1.17 -9.43
CA GLU A 48 3.83 -1.87 -9.25
C GLU A 48 3.52 -2.13 -7.76
N ILE A 49 4.50 -2.63 -7.00
CA ILE A 49 4.36 -2.86 -5.56
C ILE A 49 4.07 -1.55 -4.81
N LEU A 50 4.75 -0.46 -5.18
CA LEU A 50 4.55 0.85 -4.58
C LEU A 50 3.13 1.38 -4.89
N CYS A 51 2.67 1.25 -6.13
CA CYS A 51 1.30 1.63 -6.52
C CYS A 51 0.24 0.88 -5.70
N ASN A 52 0.44 -0.41 -5.46
CA ASN A 52 -0.45 -1.21 -4.62
C ASN A 52 -0.46 -0.71 -3.16
N PHE A 53 0.69 -0.31 -2.61
CA PHE A 53 0.74 0.31 -1.28
C PHE A 53 0.08 1.69 -1.23
N MET A 54 0.13 2.47 -2.32
CA MET A 54 -0.62 3.72 -2.43
C MET A 54 -2.13 3.45 -2.42
N LEU A 55 -2.61 2.43 -3.13
CA LEU A 55 -4.02 2.03 -3.10
C LEU A 55 -4.47 1.59 -1.69
N ILE A 56 -3.64 0.83 -0.98
CA ILE A 56 -3.91 0.44 0.42
C ILE A 56 -3.99 1.69 1.31
N SER A 57 -3.08 2.65 1.12
CA SER A 57 -3.07 3.91 1.87
C SER A 57 -4.31 4.78 1.61
N TYR A 58 -4.81 4.77 0.37
CA TYR A 58 -6.08 5.39 0.00
C TYR A 58 -7.27 4.72 0.70
N ILE A 59 -7.35 3.38 0.68
CA ILE A 59 -8.43 2.65 1.37
C ILE A 59 -8.41 2.93 2.88
N ASP A 60 -7.23 2.95 3.49
CA ASP A 60 -7.05 3.28 4.91
C ASP A 60 -7.59 4.67 5.24
N THR A 61 -7.31 5.66 4.40
CA THR A 61 -7.66 7.07 4.66
C THR A 61 -9.14 7.34 4.36
N GLU A 62 -9.60 6.98 3.17
CA GLU A 62 -10.93 7.37 2.68
C GLU A 62 -12.05 6.50 3.22
N TYR A 63 -11.82 5.20 3.39
CA TYR A 63 -12.89 4.27 3.75
C TYR A 63 -12.81 3.81 5.20
N LEU A 64 -11.61 3.66 5.76
CA LEU A 64 -11.42 3.21 7.13
C LEU A 64 -11.52 4.36 8.13
N CYS A 65 -10.65 5.36 8.00
CA CYS A 65 -10.65 6.51 8.93
C CYS A 65 -11.96 7.31 8.85
N THR A 66 -12.47 7.58 7.65
CA THR A 66 -13.74 8.31 7.48
C THR A 66 -14.92 7.57 8.10
N THR A 67 -15.06 6.27 7.84
CA THR A 67 -16.18 5.47 8.40
C THR A 67 -16.08 5.32 9.92
N GLN A 68 -14.86 5.21 10.47
CA GLN A 68 -14.63 5.23 11.92
C GLN A 68 -14.97 6.58 12.54
N MET A 69 -14.66 7.69 11.87
CA MET A 69 -15.07 9.04 12.29
C MET A 69 -16.59 9.24 12.20
N LEU A 70 -17.26 8.63 11.24
CA LEU A 70 -18.73 8.64 11.17
C LEU A 70 -19.35 7.83 12.30
N LYS A 71 -18.73 6.71 12.70
CA LYS A 71 -19.18 5.90 13.84
C LYS A 71 -19.18 6.69 15.16
N SER A 72 -18.26 7.62 15.36
CA SER A 72 -18.23 8.45 16.58
C SER A 72 -19.28 9.58 16.57
N ARG A 73 -19.79 9.94 15.39
CA ARG A 73 -20.77 11.02 15.19
C ARG A 73 -22.20 10.53 15.04
N LEU A 74 -22.40 9.26 14.66
CA LEU A 74 -23.71 8.65 14.46
C LEU A 74 -24.14 7.83 15.68
N SER A 75 -25.45 7.78 15.93
CA SER A 75 -25.99 6.85 16.91
C SER A 75 -25.80 5.40 16.42
N SER A 76 -25.71 4.45 17.35
CA SER A 76 -25.59 3.02 17.03
C SER A 76 -26.75 2.50 16.17
N ALA A 77 -27.94 3.13 16.26
CA ALA A 77 -29.10 2.81 15.45
C ALA A 77 -28.94 3.29 14.00
N ASP A 78 -28.50 4.54 13.81
CA ASP A 78 -28.27 5.11 12.48
C ASP A 78 -27.14 4.37 11.75
N PHE A 79 -26.05 4.06 12.47
CA PHE A 79 -24.92 3.31 11.92
C PHE A 79 -25.31 1.91 11.43
N LYS A 80 -26.27 1.27 12.12
CA LYS A 80 -26.81 -0.03 11.71
C LYS A 80 -27.80 0.12 10.55
N SER A 81 -28.67 1.13 10.58
CA SER A 81 -29.66 1.40 9.53
C SER A 81 -29.03 1.69 8.16
N LEU A 82 -27.87 2.36 8.16
CA LEU A 82 -27.10 2.71 6.96
C LEU A 82 -26.18 1.57 6.48
N ASN A 83 -26.21 0.39 7.12
CA ASN A 83 -25.33 -0.75 6.79
C ASN A 83 -23.81 -0.45 6.80
N LEU A 84 -23.39 0.66 7.43
CA LEU A 84 -21.99 1.09 7.48
C LEU A 84 -21.08 0.07 8.18
N HIS A 85 -21.63 -0.71 9.10
CA HIS A 85 -20.92 -1.82 9.76
C HIS A 85 -20.49 -2.93 8.79
N LEU A 86 -21.37 -3.34 7.86
CA LEU A 86 -21.08 -4.36 6.85
C LEU A 86 -20.05 -3.85 5.85
N GLN A 87 -20.20 -2.59 5.45
CA GLN A 87 -19.26 -1.95 4.53
C GLN A 87 -17.86 -1.86 5.15
N LEU A 88 -17.76 -1.47 6.43
CA LEU A 88 -16.48 -1.41 7.14
C LEU A 88 -15.80 -2.79 7.25
N SER A 89 -16.55 -3.85 7.54
CA SER A 89 -16.01 -5.23 7.61
C SER A 89 -15.44 -5.66 6.25
N LYS A 90 -16.20 -5.47 5.17
CA LYS A 90 -15.76 -5.82 3.82
C LYS A 90 -14.55 -5.01 3.36
N VAL A 91 -14.51 -3.72 3.68
CA VAL A 91 -13.37 -2.85 3.40
C VAL A 91 -12.12 -3.34 4.15
N LEU A 92 -12.25 -3.72 5.43
CA LEU A 92 -11.16 -4.29 6.22
C LEU A 92 -10.65 -5.60 5.60
N GLU A 93 -11.55 -6.50 5.22
CA GLU A 93 -11.20 -7.76 4.56
C GLU A 93 -10.45 -7.52 3.24
N LEU A 94 -10.97 -6.64 2.38
CA LEU A 94 -10.33 -6.27 1.12
C LEU A 94 -8.94 -5.67 1.34
N ARG A 95 -8.83 -4.71 2.27
CA ARG A 95 -7.57 -4.06 2.62
C ARG A 95 -6.53 -5.06 3.11
N ASN A 96 -6.94 -6.03 3.93
CA ASN A 96 -6.05 -7.08 4.43
C ASN A 96 -5.61 -8.05 3.33
N SER A 97 -6.51 -8.43 2.41
CA SER A 97 -6.16 -9.27 1.25
C SER A 97 -5.13 -8.57 0.37
N LEU A 98 -5.41 -7.32 -0.03
CA LEU A 98 -4.51 -6.51 -0.86
C LEU A 98 -3.14 -6.35 -0.21
N LYS A 99 -3.09 -6.07 1.10
CA LYS A 99 -1.82 -5.97 1.82
C LYS A 99 -1.07 -7.30 1.83
N SER A 100 -1.75 -8.40 2.15
CA SER A 100 -1.12 -9.73 2.18
C SER A 100 -0.57 -10.14 0.82
N GLU A 101 -1.32 -9.89 -0.26
CA GLU A 101 -0.90 -10.19 -1.62
C GLU A 101 0.32 -9.35 -2.02
N ASN A 102 0.30 -8.06 -1.69
CA ASN A 102 1.39 -7.14 -2.02
C ASN A 102 2.66 -7.41 -1.19
N ASP A 103 2.51 -7.73 0.11
CA ASP A 103 3.62 -8.16 0.97
C ASP A 103 4.24 -9.45 0.42
N GLN A 104 3.42 -10.42 0.01
CA GLN A 104 3.90 -11.66 -0.61
C GLN A 104 4.63 -11.39 -1.93
N LEU A 105 4.12 -10.47 -2.75
CA LEU A 105 4.79 -10.05 -3.99
C LEU A 105 6.15 -9.42 -3.69
N ALA A 106 6.24 -8.53 -2.70
CA ALA A 106 7.48 -7.92 -2.26
C ALA A 106 8.50 -8.96 -1.77
N ILE A 107 8.07 -9.90 -0.92
CA ILE A 107 8.91 -11.00 -0.41
C ILE A 107 9.41 -11.89 -1.54
N ASN A 108 8.52 -12.32 -2.46
CA ASN A 108 8.90 -13.19 -3.57
C ASN A 108 9.96 -12.55 -4.48
N LYS A 109 9.95 -11.23 -4.59
CA LYS A 109 10.90 -10.48 -5.41
C LYS A 109 12.20 -10.19 -4.68
N SER A 110 12.16 -9.88 -3.39
CA SER A 110 13.38 -9.73 -2.57
C SER A 110 14.12 -11.07 -2.43
N TYR A 111 13.40 -12.18 -2.29
CA TYR A 111 13.98 -13.52 -2.14
C TYR A 111 14.85 -13.95 -3.34
N LYS A 112 14.44 -13.62 -4.57
CA LYS A 112 15.20 -13.93 -5.80
C LYS A 112 16.58 -13.27 -5.86
N GLY A 113 16.79 -12.17 -5.14
CA GLY A 113 18.09 -11.50 -5.03
C GLY A 113 18.87 -11.85 -3.76
N SER A 114 18.38 -12.79 -2.95
CA SER A 114 18.97 -13.12 -1.66
C SER A 114 20.04 -14.22 -1.77
N LYS A 115 21.09 -14.09 -0.93
CA LYS A 115 22.13 -15.14 -0.78
C LYS A 115 21.55 -16.50 -0.38
N LEU A 116 20.37 -16.52 0.27
CA LEU A 116 19.67 -17.74 0.63
C LEU A 116 19.12 -18.48 -0.59
N PHE A 117 18.54 -17.76 -1.55
CA PHE A 117 18.08 -18.34 -2.81
C PHE A 117 19.24 -19.02 -3.55
N ASP A 118 20.37 -18.31 -3.68
CA ASP A 118 21.59 -18.83 -4.31
C ASP A 118 22.08 -20.12 -3.62
N LEU A 119 22.09 -20.16 -2.29
CA LEU A 119 22.49 -21.33 -1.50
C LEU A 119 21.59 -22.54 -1.76
N VAL A 120 20.27 -22.33 -1.81
CA VAL A 120 19.28 -23.40 -1.99
C VAL A 120 19.29 -23.91 -3.43
N THR A 121 19.46 -23.04 -4.43
CA THR A 121 19.57 -23.46 -5.84
C THR A 121 20.90 -24.16 -6.12
N ASN A 122 22.00 -23.70 -5.53
CA ASN A 122 23.32 -24.32 -5.71
C ASN A 122 23.42 -25.68 -5.02
N ARG A 123 22.71 -25.90 -3.90
CA ARG A 123 22.62 -27.22 -3.27
C ARG A 123 21.94 -28.30 -4.12
N LYS A 124 21.08 -27.93 -5.06
CA LYS A 124 20.42 -28.89 -5.97
C LYS A 124 21.26 -29.28 -7.19
N LYS A 125 22.42 -28.63 -7.39
CA LYS A 125 23.35 -28.90 -8.52
C LYS A 125 24.47 -29.88 -8.18
N VAL A 126 24.50 -30.43 -6.97
CA VAL A 126 25.46 -31.46 -6.53
C VAL A 126 24.77 -32.81 -6.48
#